data_AF-A0A9Q0JFW2-F1
#
_entry.id   AF-A0A9Q0JFW2-F1
#
_cell.length_a   1.000
_cell.length_b   1.000
_cell.length_c   1.000
_cell.angle_alpha   90.00
_cell.angle_beta   90.00
_cell.angle_gamma   90.00
#
_symmetry.space_group_name_H-M   'P 1'
#
loop_
_entity.id
_entity.type
_entity.pdbx_description
1 polymer ?
#
loop_
_entity_poly.entity_id
_entity_poly.type
_entity_poly.pdbx_seq_one_letter_code
_entity_poly.pdbx_strand_id
1 'polypeptide(L)'
;MLLCHFNHYVITAILKVNDLHMEFLSISEFLVEIADDLFDYEDDVLENNFNILRMFVRVYGPSIAPAMLAKYISEAEAKYENLMKSLDPQLALHYQRRCVDATKEGGKMSGYPLGTWNIPPVIVDEELYRSKCLNDR
;
A
#
# COMPACT_ATOMS: atom_id res chain seq x y z
N MET A 1 0.83 8.26 4.35
CA MET A 1 1.77 9.09 3.56
C MET A 1 3.24 8.66 3.70
N LEU A 2 3.58 7.40 3.37
CA LEU A 2 4.95 6.86 3.51
C LEU A 2 5.51 6.30 2.19
N LEU A 3 4.71 6.21 1.13
CA LEU A 3 5.08 5.49 -0.08
C LEU A 3 4.78 6.24 -1.40
N CYS A 4 3.98 7.31 -1.40
CA CYS A 4 3.70 8.14 -2.59
C CYS A 4 4.96 8.68 -3.34
N HIS A 5 6.07 8.94 -2.65
CA HIS A 5 7.32 9.38 -3.30
C HIS A 5 8.27 8.23 -3.69
N PHE A 6 7.82 6.98 -3.64
CA PHE A 6 8.69 5.81 -3.89
C PHE A 6 8.96 5.58 -5.38
N ASN A 7 7.99 5.77 -6.28
CA ASN A 7 8.11 5.36 -7.68
C ASN A 7 8.67 6.42 -8.65
N HIS A 8 8.39 7.71 -8.44
CA HIS A 8 8.76 8.74 -9.45
C HIS A 8 10.28 8.93 -9.62
N TYR A 9 11.07 8.75 -8.56
CA TYR A 9 12.52 8.94 -8.59
C TYR A 9 13.33 7.65 -8.83
N VAL A 10 12.73 6.47 -8.65
CA VAL A 10 13.46 5.22 -8.87
C VAL A 10 13.50 4.84 -10.35
N ILE A 11 12.44 5.14 -11.11
CA ILE A 11 12.37 4.84 -12.55
C ILE A 11 13.45 5.61 -13.33
N THR A 12 13.84 6.81 -12.91
CA THR A 12 14.80 7.66 -13.63
C THR A 12 16.27 7.24 -13.49
N ALA A 13 16.61 6.31 -12.57
CA ALA A 13 17.98 5.90 -12.30
C ALA A 13 18.38 4.51 -12.87
N ILE A 14 17.46 3.77 -13.51
CA ILE A 14 17.72 2.36 -13.89
C ILE A 14 18.29 2.28 -15.32
N LEU A 15 19.57 1.94 -15.43
CA LEU A 15 20.36 1.88 -16.67
C LEU A 15 20.05 0.66 -17.58
N LYS A 16 19.12 -0.23 -17.22
CA LYS A 16 18.48 -1.22 -18.11
C LYS A 16 17.34 -1.90 -17.35
N VAL A 17 16.12 -1.77 -17.86
CA VAL A 17 14.94 -2.44 -17.32
C VAL A 17 14.84 -3.84 -17.93
N ASN A 18 14.61 -4.86 -17.10
CA ASN A 18 14.34 -6.24 -17.51
C ASN A 18 13.04 -6.74 -16.86
N ASP A 19 12.56 -7.91 -17.25
CA ASP A 19 11.28 -8.44 -16.77
C ASP A 19 11.25 -8.62 -15.24
N LEU A 20 12.36 -9.05 -14.64
CA LEU A 20 12.49 -9.18 -13.19
C LEU A 20 12.34 -7.81 -12.49
N HIS A 21 12.94 -6.75 -13.05
CA HIS A 21 12.82 -5.39 -12.52
C HIS A 21 11.38 -4.89 -12.64
N MET A 22 10.71 -5.15 -13.77
CA MET A 22 9.30 -4.76 -13.96
C MET A 22 8.38 -5.50 -13.01
N GLU A 23 8.61 -6.80 -12.78
CA GLU A 23 7.82 -7.57 -11.84
C GLU A 23 8.01 -7.07 -10.40
N PHE A 24 9.26 -6.76 -10.01
CA PHE A 24 9.56 -6.17 -8.72
C PHE A 24 8.86 -4.80 -8.54
N LEU A 25 8.97 -3.93 -9.54
CA LEU A 25 8.31 -2.62 -9.54
C LEU A 25 6.80 -2.75 -9.42
N SER A 26 6.18 -3.67 -10.16
CA SER A 26 4.73 -3.90 -10.12
C SER A 26 4.25 -4.32 -8.73
N ILE A 27 4.98 -5.23 -8.06
CA ILE A 27 4.62 -5.64 -6.69
C ILE A 27 4.87 -4.52 -5.69
N SER A 28 5.97 -3.77 -5.85
CA SER A 28 6.25 -2.62 -5.00
C SER A 28 5.14 -1.58 -5.10
N GLU A 29 4.73 -1.21 -6.32
CA GLU A 29 3.64 -0.27 -6.58
C GLU A 29 2.32 -0.77 -6.01
N PHE A 30 1.98 -2.04 -6.22
CA PHE A 30 0.76 -2.62 -5.65
C PHE A 30 0.69 -2.47 -4.12
N LEU A 31 1.80 -2.71 -3.41
CA LEU A 31 1.85 -2.52 -1.96
C LEU A 31 1.72 -1.04 -1.57
N VAL A 32 2.28 -0.12 -2.36
CA VAL A 32 2.11 1.33 -2.15
C VAL A 32 0.65 1.74 -2.27
N GLU A 33 -0.02 1.34 -3.35
CA GLU A 33 -1.42 1.69 -3.61
C GLU A 33 -2.34 1.17 -2.49
N ILE A 34 -2.12 -0.06 -2.00
CA ILE A 34 -2.88 -0.58 -0.86
C ILE A 34 -2.63 0.28 0.38
N ALA A 35 -1.38 0.67 0.66
CA ALA A 35 -1.06 1.44 1.84
C ALA A 35 -1.70 2.83 1.82
N ASP A 36 -1.76 3.47 0.65
CA ASP A 36 -2.39 4.77 0.47
C ASP A 36 -3.93 4.63 0.59
N ASP A 37 -4.55 3.66 -0.08
CA ASP A 37 -5.99 3.38 0.09
C ASP A 37 -6.37 3.07 1.56
N LEU A 38 -5.56 2.28 2.27
CA LEU A 38 -5.84 1.98 3.68
C LEU A 38 -5.71 3.21 4.59
N PHE A 39 -4.83 4.14 4.22
CA PHE A 39 -4.62 5.38 4.96
C PHE A 39 -5.76 6.38 4.71
N ASP A 40 -6.23 6.48 3.47
CA ASP A 40 -7.27 7.43 3.04
C ASP A 40 -8.70 6.84 3.10
N TYR A 41 -8.87 5.62 3.63
CA TYR A 41 -10.13 4.86 3.61
C TYR A 41 -11.37 5.65 4.05
N GLU A 42 -11.28 6.38 5.17
CA GLU A 42 -12.43 7.15 5.68
C GLU A 42 -12.78 8.30 4.74
N ASP A 43 -11.77 9.05 4.27
CA ASP A 43 -11.94 10.16 3.33
C ASP A 43 -12.48 9.65 1.98
N ASP A 44 -11.97 8.53 1.48
CA ASP A 44 -12.48 7.89 0.25
C ASP A 44 -13.94 7.46 0.37
N VAL A 45 -14.35 6.94 1.54
CA VAL A 45 -15.77 6.61 1.78
C VAL A 45 -16.63 7.87 1.81
N LEU A 46 -16.13 8.96 2.39
CA LEU A 46 -16.83 10.25 2.46
C LEU A 46 -17.00 10.88 1.07
N GLU A 47 -15.94 10.92 0.29
CA GLU A 47 -15.90 11.47 -1.06
C GLU A 47 -16.49 10.52 -2.11
N ASN A 48 -16.78 9.27 -1.70
CA ASN A 48 -17.25 8.18 -2.56
C ASN A 48 -16.23 7.82 -3.66
N ASN A 49 -14.94 7.94 -3.36
CA ASN A 49 -13.82 7.56 -4.24
C ASN A 49 -13.55 6.05 -4.17
N PHE A 50 -12.95 5.51 -5.22
CA PHE A 50 -12.51 4.11 -5.21
C PHE A 50 -11.57 3.86 -4.03
N ASN A 51 -11.68 2.67 -3.42
CA ASN A 51 -10.77 2.22 -2.38
C ASN A 51 -10.74 0.68 -2.35
N ILE A 52 -9.55 0.10 -2.19
CA ILE A 52 -9.38 -1.35 -2.26
C ILE A 52 -10.14 -2.10 -1.18
N LEU A 53 -10.23 -1.57 0.05
CA LEU A 53 -10.99 -2.24 1.11
C LEU A 53 -12.49 -2.27 0.77
N ARG A 54 -13.04 -1.20 0.18
CA ARG A 54 -14.43 -1.18 -0.31
C ARG A 54 -14.66 -2.26 -1.37
N MET A 55 -13.69 -2.46 -2.27
CA MET A 55 -13.75 -3.52 -3.27
C MET A 55 -13.74 -4.92 -2.63
N PHE A 56 -12.86 -5.17 -1.66
CA PHE A 56 -12.83 -6.44 -0.92
C PHE A 56 -14.13 -6.68 -0.15
N VAL A 57 -14.73 -5.66 0.46
CA VAL A 57 -16.04 -5.74 1.14
C VAL A 57 -17.15 -6.13 0.15
N ARG A 58 -17.14 -5.58 -1.08
CA ARG A 58 -18.12 -5.96 -2.12
C ARG A 58 -17.97 -7.41 -2.58
N VAL A 59 -16.75 -7.95 -2.61
CA VAL A 59 -16.48 -9.32 -3.10
C VAL A 59 -16.68 -10.37 -2.00
N TYR A 60 -16.16 -10.11 -0.80
CA TYR A 60 -16.09 -11.10 0.28
C TYR A 60 -17.07 -10.84 1.44
N GLY A 61 -17.72 -9.67 1.46
CA GLY A 61 -18.53 -9.21 2.58
C GLY A 61 -17.71 -8.58 3.72
N PRO A 62 -18.34 -7.75 4.57
CA PRO A 62 -17.65 -6.91 5.55
C PRO A 62 -16.92 -7.69 6.64
N SER A 63 -17.37 -8.91 6.97
CA SER A 63 -16.76 -9.75 8.00
C SER A 63 -15.48 -10.46 7.54
N ILE A 64 -15.39 -10.80 6.25
CA ILE A 64 -14.29 -11.60 5.70
C ILE A 64 -13.26 -10.71 4.98
N ALA A 65 -13.69 -9.56 4.45
CA ALA A 65 -12.86 -8.67 3.66
C ALA A 65 -11.52 -8.27 4.33
N PRO A 66 -11.46 -7.86 5.62
CA PRO A 66 -10.17 -7.51 6.24
C PRO A 66 -9.18 -8.67 6.27
N ALA A 67 -9.65 -9.88 6.58
CA ALA A 67 -8.82 -11.07 6.61
C ALA A 67 -8.32 -11.47 5.22
N MET A 68 -9.18 -11.33 4.20
CA MET A 68 -8.79 -11.56 2.82
C MET A 68 -7.78 -10.53 2.34
N LEU A 69 -7.97 -9.23 2.61
CA LEU A 69 -7.01 -8.21 2.24
C LEU A 69 -5.66 -8.43 2.93
N ALA A 70 -5.65 -8.75 4.23
CA ALA A 70 -4.44 -9.10 4.97
C ALA A 70 -3.69 -10.27 4.33
N LYS A 71 -4.40 -11.31 3.90
CA LYS A 71 -3.81 -12.46 3.20
C LYS A 71 -3.13 -12.02 1.89
N TYR A 72 -3.80 -11.21 1.07
CA TYR A 72 -3.25 -10.73 -0.21
C TYR A 72 -2.03 -9.82 0.01
N ILE A 73 -2.05 -8.97 1.03
CA ILE A 73 -0.89 -8.17 1.44
C ILE A 73 0.28 -9.08 1.79
N SER A 74 0.07 -10.08 2.66
CA SER A 74 1.14 -11.01 3.06
C SER A 74 1.73 -11.80 1.89
N GLU A 75 0.89 -12.24 0.94
CA GLU A 75 1.35 -12.91 -0.29
C GLU A 75 2.18 -11.97 -1.18
N ALA A 76 1.76 -10.70 -1.31
CA ALA A 76 2.49 -9.68 -2.04
C ALA A 76 3.82 -9.30 -1.37
N GLU A 77 3.87 -9.19 -0.03
CA GLU A 77 5.11 -8.98 0.73
C GLU A 77 6.09 -10.14 0.55
N ALA A 78 5.62 -11.39 0.64
CA ALA A 78 6.48 -12.55 0.39
C ALA A 78 7.05 -12.54 -1.04
N LYS A 79 6.24 -12.15 -2.03
CA LYS A 79 6.71 -11.99 -3.41
C LYS A 79 7.71 -10.84 -3.55
N TYR A 80 7.45 -9.69 -2.91
CA TYR A 80 8.35 -8.55 -2.85
C TYR A 80 9.72 -8.94 -2.31
N GLU A 81 9.77 -9.65 -1.18
CA GLU A 81 11.02 -10.10 -0.57
C GLU A 81 11.81 -11.06 -1.47
N ASN A 82 11.13 -11.98 -2.13
CA ASN A 82 11.77 -12.94 -3.03
C ASN A 82 12.34 -12.25 -4.28
N LEU A 83 11.61 -11.30 -4.86
CA LEU A 83 12.07 -10.52 -5.99
C LEU A 83 13.25 -9.63 -5.59
N MET A 84 13.18 -8.94 -4.45
CA MET A 84 14.25 -8.10 -3.92
C MET A 84 15.58 -8.86 -3.78
N LYS A 85 15.54 -10.10 -3.29
CA LYS A 85 16.73 -10.98 -3.16
C LYS A 85 17.33 -11.39 -4.51
N SER A 86 16.53 -11.34 -5.57
CA SER A 86 16.92 -11.74 -6.92
C SER A 86 17.38 -10.58 -7.80
N LEU A 87 17.14 -9.34 -7.37
CA LEU A 87 17.59 -8.13 -8.06
C LEU A 87 19.13 -8.03 -8.10
N ASP A 88 19.62 -7.21 -9.03
CA ASP A 88 21.00 -6.75 -8.98
C ASP A 88 21.33 -6.16 -7.59
N PRO A 89 22.44 -6.55 -6.94
CA PRO A 89 22.75 -6.12 -5.57
C PRO A 89 22.85 -4.60 -5.41
N GLN A 90 23.30 -3.86 -6.42
CA GLN A 90 23.35 -2.40 -6.35
C GLN A 90 21.94 -1.83 -6.41
N LEU A 91 21.09 -2.36 -7.28
CA LEU A 91 19.69 -1.95 -7.38
C LEU A 91 18.93 -2.23 -6.07
N ALA A 92 19.09 -3.43 -5.51
CA ALA A 92 18.48 -3.80 -4.22
C ALA A 92 18.91 -2.84 -3.10
N LEU A 93 20.20 -2.49 -3.03
CA LEU A 93 20.71 -1.54 -2.04
C LEU A 93 20.11 -0.13 -2.23
N HIS A 94 19.95 0.32 -3.47
CA HIS A 94 19.30 1.60 -3.76
C HIS A 94 17.84 1.62 -3.30
N TYR A 95 17.07 0.56 -3.56
CA TYR A 95 15.69 0.45 -3.09
C TYR A 95 15.60 0.42 -1.57
N GLN A 96 16.45 -0.37 -0.91
CA GLN A 96 16.46 -0.44 0.56
C GLN A 96 16.74 0.93 1.20
N ARG A 97 17.70 1.69 0.65
CA ARG A 97 17.97 3.06 1.12
C ARG A 97 16.76 3.96 0.92
N ARG A 98 16.12 3.88 -0.24
CA ARG A 98 14.91 4.66 -0.51
C ARG A 98 13.77 4.32 0.46
N CYS A 99 13.57 3.05 0.81
CA CYS A 99 12.57 2.64 1.82
C CYS A 99 12.83 3.32 3.16
N VAL A 100 14.09 3.34 3.60
CA VAL A 100 14.48 3.97 4.86
C VAL A 100 14.25 5.48 4.82
N ASP A 101 14.59 6.14 3.71
CA ASP A 101 14.42 7.58 3.59
C ASP A 101 12.94 7.97 3.50
N ALA A 102 12.13 7.20 2.78
CA ALA A 102 10.68 7.38 2.74
C ALA A 102 10.08 7.19 4.15
N THR A 103 10.55 6.19 4.89
CA THR A 103 10.14 5.92 6.27
C THR A 103 10.40 7.11 7.20
N LYS A 104 11.54 7.78 7.04
CA LYS A 104 11.88 8.99 7.79
C LYS A 104 11.05 10.20 7.38
N GLU A 105 10.83 10.38 6.07
CA GLU A 105 10.01 11.47 5.51
C GLU A 105 8.57 11.41 6.06
N GLY A 106 8.03 10.20 6.24
CA GLY A 106 6.70 9.98 6.80
C GLY A 106 6.61 9.95 8.34
N GLY A 107 7.69 10.30 9.06
CA GLY A 107 7.68 10.50 10.52
C GLY A 107 7.50 9.24 11.38
N LYS A 108 7.55 8.02 10.81
CA LYS A 108 7.46 6.77 11.58
C LYS A 108 8.85 6.14 11.76
N MET A 109 9.22 5.80 13.00
CA MET A 109 10.32 4.86 13.28
C MET A 109 9.73 3.46 13.51
N SER A 110 9.28 2.78 12.46
CA SER A 110 8.93 1.36 12.59
C SER A 110 10.19 0.51 12.50
N GLY A 111 10.34 -0.47 13.40
CA GLY A 111 11.42 -1.47 13.31
C GLY A 111 11.28 -2.45 12.14
N TYR A 112 10.16 -2.40 11.42
CA TYR A 112 9.90 -3.20 10.22
C TYR A 112 10.23 -2.40 8.95
N PRO A 113 10.98 -2.98 7.98
CA PRO A 113 11.40 -2.29 6.74
C PRO A 113 10.26 -1.78 5.86
N LEU A 114 9.08 -2.41 5.91
CA LEU A 114 7.88 -2.03 5.15
C LEU A 114 6.83 -1.32 6.01
N GLY A 115 7.12 -1.08 7.29
CA GLY A 115 6.15 -0.54 8.25
C GLY A 115 5.23 -1.60 8.85
N THR A 116 4.11 -1.16 9.41
CA THR A 116 3.08 -2.03 10.00
C THR A 116 1.75 -1.70 9.33
N TRP A 117 1.09 -2.73 8.81
CA TRP A 117 -0.23 -2.61 8.22
C TRP A 117 -1.29 -2.33 9.30
N ASN A 118 -2.14 -1.36 9.03
CA ASN A 118 -3.35 -1.12 9.79
C ASN A 118 -4.53 -1.16 8.82
N ILE A 119 -5.30 -2.25 8.87
CA ILE A 119 -6.54 -2.35 8.11
C ILE A 119 -7.63 -1.71 8.97
N PRO A 120 -8.24 -0.61 8.54
CA PRO A 120 -9.22 0.11 9.33
C PRO A 120 -10.49 -0.73 9.50
N PRO A 121 -11.30 -0.45 10.55
CA PRO A 121 -12.61 -1.06 10.71
C PRO A 121 -13.49 -0.78 9.50
N VAL A 122 -14.17 -1.81 8.99
CA VAL A 122 -15.05 -1.66 7.83
C VAL A 122 -16.26 -0.79 8.17
N ILE A 123 -16.50 0.24 7.35
CA ILE A 123 -17.73 1.03 7.36
C ILE A 123 -18.80 0.23 6.60
N VAL A 124 -19.68 -0.45 7.35
CA VAL A 124 -20.70 -1.34 6.77
C VAL A 124 -21.81 -0.57 6.06
N ASP A 125 -22.25 0.55 6.64
CA ASP A 125 -23.27 1.43 6.07
C ASP A 125 -22.64 2.77 5.72
N GLU A 126 -22.09 2.85 4.51
CA GLU A 126 -21.41 4.05 4.02
C GLU A 126 -22.37 5.22 3.80
N GLU A 127 -23.64 4.97 3.47
CA GLU A 127 -24.63 6.04 3.28
C GLU A 127 -24.94 6.70 4.62
N LEU A 128 -25.23 5.90 5.65
CA LEU A 128 -25.41 6.39 7.01
C LEU A 128 -24.16 7.11 7.53
N TYR A 129 -22.97 6.57 7.25
CA TYR A 129 -21.70 7.18 7.65
C TYR A 129 -21.54 8.57 7.01
N ARG A 130 -21.73 8.68 5.69
CA ARG A 130 -21.69 9.98 4.98
C ARG A 130 -22.72 10.97 5.51
N SER A 131 -23.97 10.53 5.73
CA SER A 131 -25.02 11.40 6.27
C SER A 131 -24.68 11.93 7.67
N LYS A 132 -24.08 11.10 8.54
CA LYS A 132 -23.65 11.54 9.88
C LYS A 132 -22.55 12.61 9.79
N CYS A 133 -21.51 12.37 9.00
CA CYS A 133 -20.41 13.32 8.85
C CYS A 133 -20.82 14.65 8.19
N LEU A 134 -21.86 14.65 7.36
CA LEU A 134 -22.43 15.89 6.80
C LEU A 134 -23.25 16.68 7.82
N ASN A 135 -23.89 16.03 8.80
CA ASN A 135 -24.68 16.69 9.84
C ASN A 135 -23.81 17.23 11.00
N ASP A 136 -22.60 16.71 11.15
CA ASP A 136 -21.62 17.14 12.16
C ASP A 136 -20.71 18.29 11.67
N ARG A 137 -20.91 18.78 10.43
CA ARG A 137 -20.22 19.94 9.83
C ARG A 137 -21.08 21.20 9.92
#